data_AF-A0A7S1IKB0-F1
#
_entry.id   AF-A0A7S1IKB0-F1
#
_cell.length_a   1.000
_cell.length_b   1.000
_cell.length_c   1.000
_cell.angle_alpha   90.00
_cell.angle_beta   90.00
_cell.angle_gamma   90.00
#
_symmetry.space_group_name_H-M   'P 1'
#
loop_
_entity.id
_entity.type
_entity.pdbx_description
1 polymer ?
#
loop_
_entity_poly.entity_id
_entity_poly.type
_entity_poly.pdbx_seq_one_letter_code
_entity_poly.pdbx_strand_id
1 'polypeptide(L)'
;PDLLPALSDEQLRVLQAVQKGKNVLITGPGGVGKSVLVKHIVRWLKDVRKDYAATAPTGVAAININGTTIHHWSGVGVPKTYKDFGRVWGTTGAKDRIRAAKV
;
A
#
# COMPACT_ATOMS: atom_id res chain seq x y z
N PRO A 1 1.95 7.16 -21.97
CA PRO A 1 1.24 6.95 -20.69
C PRO A 1 0.23 5.82 -20.85
N ASP A 2 0.45 4.69 -20.16
CA ASP A 2 -0.45 3.55 -20.25
C ASP A 2 -1.86 3.94 -19.81
N LEU A 3 -2.81 3.86 -20.74
CA LEU A 3 -4.23 4.07 -20.45
C LEU A 3 -4.70 2.92 -19.56
N LEU A 4 -5.08 3.24 -18.31
CA LEU A 4 -5.71 2.27 -17.44
C LEU A 4 -7.14 2.00 -17.95
N PRO A 5 -7.61 0.74 -17.93
CA PRO A 5 -9.00 0.42 -18.25
C PRO A 5 -9.98 1.21 -17.40
N ALA A 6 -11.16 1.49 -17.94
CA ALA A 6 -12.26 2.10 -17.18
C ALA A 6 -12.64 1.22 -15.97
N LEU A 7 -12.94 1.86 -14.85
CA LEU A 7 -13.39 1.18 -13.64
C LEU A 7 -14.90 0.89 -13.73
N SER A 8 -15.33 -0.23 -13.15
CA SER A 8 -16.76 -0.48 -12.92
C SER A 8 -17.32 0.43 -11.82
N ASP A 9 -18.65 0.53 -11.72
CA ASP A 9 -19.32 1.29 -10.65
C ASP A 9 -18.90 0.83 -9.24
N GLU A 10 -18.71 -0.48 -9.06
CA GLU A 10 -18.25 -1.05 -7.80
C GLU A 10 -16.81 -0.61 -7.48
N GLN A 11 -15.91 -0.70 -8.46
CA GLN A 11 -14.52 -0.27 -8.30
C GLN A 11 -14.41 1.25 -8.08
N LEU A 12 -15.28 2.04 -8.71
CA LEU A 12 -15.39 3.48 -8.49
C LEU A 12 -15.81 3.81 -7.06
N ARG A 13 -16.79 3.09 -6.49
CA ARG A 13 -17.17 3.25 -5.07
C ARG A 13 -16.02 2.96 -4.13
N VAL A 14 -15.21 1.95 -4.43
CA VAL A 14 -13.99 1.64 -3.67
C VAL A 14 -12.98 2.79 -3.75
N LEU A 15 -12.70 3.29 -4.96
CA LEU A 15 -11.81 4.44 -5.13
C LEU A 15 -12.30 5.66 -4.35
N GLN A 16 -13.59 5.96 -4.39
CA GLN A 16 -14.19 7.04 -3.61
C GLN A 16 -14.05 6.83 -2.09
N ALA A 17 -14.19 5.60 -1.59
CA ALA A 17 -13.95 5.30 -0.18
C ALA A 17 -12.49 5.56 0.22
N VAL A 18 -11.53 5.16 -0.61
CA VAL A 18 -10.10 5.46 -0.41
C VAL A 18 -9.84 6.97 -0.44
N GLN A 19 -10.43 7.70 -1.38
CA GLN A 19 -10.34 9.16 -1.48
C GLN A 19 -10.84 9.88 -0.22
N LYS A 20 -11.87 9.33 0.44
CA LYS A 20 -12.41 9.80 1.72
C LYS A 20 -11.58 9.36 2.93
N GLY A 21 -10.43 8.72 2.73
CA GLY A 21 -9.54 8.25 3.80
C GLY A 21 -10.08 7.05 4.59
N LYS A 22 -10.96 6.23 4.00
CA LYS A 22 -11.47 5.02 4.66
C LYS A 22 -10.46 3.87 4.53
N ASN A 23 -10.40 3.03 5.57
CA ASN A 23 -9.70 1.75 5.50
C ASN A 23 -10.52 0.78 4.65
N VAL A 24 -9.91 0.24 3.59
CA VAL A 24 -10.57 -0.63 2.62
C VAL A 24 -9.79 -1.93 2.46
N LEU A 25 -10.51 -3.06 2.52
CA LEU A 25 -10.01 -4.36 2.10
C LEU A 25 -10.59 -4.70 0.72
N ILE A 26 -9.72 -4.91 -0.27
CA ILE A 26 -10.11 -5.34 -1.62
C ILE A 26 -9.86 -6.85 -1.74
N THR A 27 -10.92 -7.62 -1.93
CA THR A 27 -10.87 -9.07 -2.13
C THR A 27 -11.67 -9.48 -3.36
N GLY A 28 -11.53 -10.74 -3.79
CA GLY A 28 -12.24 -11.31 -4.93
C GLY A 28 -11.40 -12.35 -5.69
N PRO A 29 -12.02 -13.15 -6.57
CA PRO A 29 -11.35 -14.21 -7.31
C PRO A 29 -10.29 -13.68 -8.30
N GLY A 30 -9.50 -14.57 -8.89
CA GLY A 30 -8.57 -14.21 -9.97
C GLY A 30 -9.30 -13.58 -11.16
N GLY A 31 -8.67 -12.63 -11.85
CA GLY A 31 -9.22 -12.04 -13.08
C GLY A 31 -10.23 -10.89 -12.91
N VAL A 32 -10.68 -10.55 -11.70
CA VAL A 32 -11.72 -9.49 -11.48
C VAL A 32 -11.19 -8.04 -11.46
N GLY A 33 -9.96 -7.81 -11.91
CA GLY A 33 -9.42 -6.44 -12.03
C GLY A 33 -8.93 -5.79 -10.73
N LYS A 34 -8.69 -6.54 -9.64
CA LYS A 34 -8.12 -5.99 -8.38
C LYS A 34 -6.85 -5.16 -8.61
N SER A 35 -5.92 -5.67 -9.42
CA SER A 35 -4.68 -4.96 -9.75
C SER A 35 -4.94 -3.67 -10.56
N VAL A 36 -5.99 -3.65 -11.39
CA VAL A 36 -6.39 -2.44 -12.12
C VAL A 36 -6.88 -1.37 -11.13
N LEU A 37 -7.74 -1.74 -10.18
CA LEU A 37 -8.21 -0.83 -9.13
C LEU A 37 -7.05 -0.28 -8.28
N VAL A 38 -6.10 -1.12 -7.88
CA VAL A 38 -4.90 -0.66 -7.14
C VAL A 38 -4.08 0.34 -7.97
N LYS A 39 -3.89 0.10 -9.27
CA LYS A 39 -3.19 1.05 -10.16
C LYS A 39 -3.90 2.39 -10.26
N HIS A 40 -5.23 2.40 -10.29
CA HIS A 40 -6.02 3.65 -10.25
C HIS A 40 -5.86 4.40 -8.93
N ILE A 41 -5.87 3.70 -7.79
CA ILE A 41 -5.61 4.30 -6.48
C ILE A 41 -4.21 4.94 -6.44
N VAL A 42 -3.18 4.22 -6.89
CA VAL A 42 -1.80 4.73 -6.94
C VAL A 42 -1.67 5.93 -7.88
N ARG A 43 -2.33 5.89 -9.05
CA ARG A 43 -2.36 7.02 -9.98
C ARG A 43 -2.98 8.24 -9.33
N TRP A 44 -4.15 8.08 -8.70
CA TRP A 44 -4.81 9.18 -7.99
C TRP A 44 -3.91 9.76 -6.89
N LEU A 45 -3.26 8.93 -6.06
CA LEU A 45 -2.32 9.38 -5.02
C LEU A 45 -1.18 10.24 -5.58
N LYS A 46 -0.63 9.84 -6.74
CA LYS A 46 0.39 10.62 -7.45
C LYS A 46 -0.16 11.94 -7.99
N ASP A 47 -1.35 11.92 -8.59
CA ASP A 47 -1.99 13.11 -9.17
C ASP A 47 -2.27 14.18 -8.09
N VAL A 48 -2.68 13.76 -6.89
CA VAL A 48 -2.89 14.66 -5.75
C VAL A 48 -1.63 14.94 -4.92
N ARG A 49 -0.46 14.42 -5.35
CA ARG A 49 0.84 14.54 -4.66
C ARG A 49 0.78 14.13 -3.19
N LYS A 50 0.03 13.08 -2.88
CA LYS A 50 -0.08 12.52 -1.52
C LYS A 50 1.00 11.46 -1.34
N ASP A 51 1.78 11.59 -0.28
CA ASP A 51 2.75 10.57 0.10
C ASP A 51 2.06 9.25 0.41
N TYR A 52 2.63 8.16 -0.09
CA TYR A 52 2.09 6.82 0.11
C TYR A 52 3.21 5.78 0.20
N ALA A 53 2.90 4.66 0.86
CA ALA A 53 3.77 3.49 0.93
C ALA A 53 3.10 2.30 0.23
N ALA A 54 3.72 1.78 -0.83
CA ALA A 54 3.31 0.53 -1.45
C ALA A 54 4.06 -0.63 -0.78
N THR A 55 3.34 -1.47 -0.05
CA THR A 55 3.94 -2.60 0.67
C THR A 55 3.27 -3.92 0.35
N ALA A 56 4.04 -5.00 0.36
CA ALA A 56 3.52 -6.37 0.30
C ALA A 56 4.18 -7.28 1.35
N PRO A 57 3.60 -8.48 1.63
CA PRO A 57 4.18 -9.42 2.59
C PRO A 57 5.50 -10.06 2.12
N THR A 58 5.65 -10.28 0.80
CA THR A 58 6.83 -10.97 0.21
C THR A 58 7.54 -10.09 -0.82
N GLY A 59 8.82 -10.38 -1.07
CA GLY A 59 9.64 -9.62 -2.02
C GLY A 59 9.11 -9.66 -3.45
N VAL A 60 8.72 -10.85 -3.94
CA VAL A 60 8.15 -11.02 -5.29
C VAL A 60 6.87 -10.21 -5.46
N ALA A 61 5.97 -10.22 -4.45
CA ALA A 61 4.75 -9.43 -4.50
C ALA A 61 5.02 -7.92 -4.42
N ALA A 62 6.03 -7.50 -3.64
CA ALA A 62 6.41 -6.10 -3.50
C ALA A 62 6.96 -5.53 -4.81
N ILE A 63 7.79 -6.29 -5.53
CA ILE A 63 8.33 -5.91 -6.84
C ILE A 63 7.18 -5.68 -7.84
N ASN A 64 6.16 -6.54 -7.84
CA ASN A 64 5.03 -6.44 -8.75
C ASN A 64 4.16 -5.18 -8.55
N ILE A 65 4.25 -4.52 -7.39
CA ILE A 65 3.58 -3.24 -7.11
C ILE A 65 4.56 -2.07 -7.06
N ASN A 66 5.81 -2.28 -7.50
CA ASN A 66 6.89 -1.30 -7.46
C ASN A 66 7.11 -0.69 -6.06
N GLY A 67 7.00 -1.55 -5.04
CA GLY A 67 7.07 -1.20 -3.63
C GLY A 67 8.16 -1.97 -2.88
N THR A 68 8.01 -2.10 -1.57
CA THR A 68 8.93 -2.87 -0.71
C THR A 68 8.16 -3.79 0.23
N THR A 69 8.83 -4.67 0.97
CA THR A 69 8.12 -5.50 1.95
C THR A 69 7.71 -4.67 3.16
N ILE A 70 6.58 -5.01 3.79
CA ILE A 70 6.16 -4.33 5.04
C ILE A 70 7.23 -4.43 6.14
N HIS A 71 7.98 -5.53 6.13
CA HIS A 71 9.12 -5.79 7.00
C HIS A 71 10.26 -4.76 6.83
N HIS A 72 10.66 -4.53 5.57
CA HIS A 72 11.70 -3.56 5.25
C HIS A 72 11.20 -2.12 5.44
N TRP A 73 9.99 -1.81 4.98
CA TRP A 73 9.37 -0.49 5.13
C TRP A 73 9.26 -0.03 6.58
N SER A 74 8.85 -0.93 7.48
CA SER A 74 8.71 -0.64 8.92
C SER A 74 10.03 -0.67 9.69
N GLY A 75 11.13 -1.10 9.07
CA GLY A 75 12.43 -1.21 9.73
C GLY A 75 12.55 -2.36 10.75
N VAL A 76 11.59 -3.28 10.80
CA VAL A 76 11.63 -4.44 11.71
C VAL A 76 12.62 -5.53 11.26
N GLY A 77 12.86 -5.62 9.95
CA GLY A 77 13.65 -6.70 9.36
C GLY A 77 12.91 -8.03 9.43
N VAL A 78 13.62 -9.13 9.70
CA VAL A 78 13.00 -10.46 9.89
C VAL A 78 12.87 -10.74 11.39
N PRO A 79 11.69 -10.54 12.00
CA PRO A 79 11.49 -10.82 13.42
C PRO A 79 11.51 -12.33 13.67
N LYS A 80 12.20 -12.75 14.74
CA LYS A 80 12.21 -14.14 15.24
C LYS A 80 11.30 -14.29 16.45
N THR A 81 11.12 -13.23 17.22
CA THR A 81 10.29 -13.18 18.42
C THR A 81 9.47 -11.89 18.47
N TYR A 82 8.45 -11.83 19.33
CA TYR A 82 7.66 -10.61 19.51
C TYR A 82 8.50 -9.40 19.97
N LYS A 83 9.63 -9.64 20.66
CA LYS A 83 10.53 -8.59 21.14
C LYS A 83 11.21 -7.84 19.98
N ASP A 84 11.40 -8.50 18.84
CA ASP A 84 12.05 -7.90 17.67
C ASP A 84 11.23 -6.78 17.05
N PHE A 85 9.90 -6.74 17.27
CA PHE A 85 9.04 -5.65 16.81
C PHE A 85 9.36 -4.30 17.48
N GLY A 86 10.10 -4.31 18.60
CA GLY A 86 10.65 -3.09 19.18
C GLY A 86 11.57 -2.30 18.23
N ARG A 87 12.18 -2.97 17.24
CA ARG A 87 13.05 -2.34 16.23
C ARG A 87 12.33 -1.31 15.35
N VAL A 88 11.02 -1.45 15.17
CA VAL A 88 10.18 -0.45 14.47
C VAL A 88 10.35 0.92 15.12
N TRP A 89 10.47 0.94 16.44
CA TRP A 89 10.71 2.13 17.26
C TRP A 89 12.18 2.35 17.60
N GLY A 90 13.12 1.66 16.95
CA GLY A 90 14.56 1.92 17.09
C GLY A 90 15.11 2.77 15.94
N THR A 91 14.57 2.59 14.73
CA THR A 91 15.13 3.17 13.51
C THR A 91 14.51 4.53 13.19
N THR A 92 15.29 5.61 13.25
CA THR A 92 14.83 7.00 13.01
C THR A 92 14.04 7.14 11.71
N GLY A 93 14.57 6.63 10.59
CA GLY A 93 13.88 6.71 9.31
C GLY A 93 12.57 5.92 9.23
N ALA A 94 12.42 4.82 9.97
CA ALA A 94 11.16 4.08 10.02
C ALA A 94 10.11 4.80 10.87
N LYS A 95 10.53 5.38 12.00
CA LYS A 95 9.67 6.22 12.84
C LYS A 95 9.08 7.40 12.07
N ASP A 96 9.92 8.08 11.31
CA ASP A 96 9.50 9.27 10.57
C ASP A 96 8.46 8.93 9.50
N ARG A 97 8.66 7.81 8.77
CA ARG A 97 7.67 7.29 7.81
C ARG A 97 6.33 6.94 8.47
N ILE A 98 6.37 6.23 9.61
CA ILE A 98 5.14 5.81 10.31
C ILE A 98 4.40 7.02 10.89
N ARG A 99 5.12 8.00 11.45
CA ARG A 99 4.53 9.25 11.95
C ARG A 99 3.93 10.10 10.82
N ALA A 100 4.61 10.18 9.68
CA ALA A 100 4.14 10.88 8.51
C ALA A 100 2.89 10.23 7.89
N ALA A 101 2.75 8.90 8.02
CA ALA A 101 1.64 8.15 7.43
C ALA A 101 0.26 8.48 8.04
N LYS A 102 0.18 9.18 9.20
CA LYS A 102 -1.06 9.56 9.90
C LYS A 102 -2.14 8.47 9.81
N VAL A 103 -1.85 7.30 10.40
CA VAL A 103 -2.78 6.16 10.46
C VAL A 103 -3.86 6.42 11.51
#